data_AF-L7VLS3-F1
#
_entry.id   AF-L7VLS3-F1
#
_cell.length_a   1.000
_cell.length_b   1.000
_cell.length_c   1.000
_cell.angle_alpha   90.00
_cell.angle_beta   90.00
_cell.angle_gamma   90.00
#
_symmetry.space_group_name_H-M   'P 1'
#
loop_
_entity.id
_entity.type
_entity.pdbx_description
1 polymer ?
#
loop_
_entity_poly.entity_id
_entity_poly.type
_entity_poly.pdbx_seq_one_letter_code
_entity_poly.pdbx_strand_id
1 'polypeptide(L)'
;MTLNVVLVGMVVVFGALVLLTLFIKLYSSIISRFSKTKNSSDINDNDNVPRKETVKNTGINSANSSPQGINPELIAAITAAVVAAMGGSGTGFRVRSIKRIGHTTPVWNVAGRNEYILTRL
;
A
#
# COMPACT_ATOMS: atom_id res chain seq x y z
N MET A 1 40.36 31.52 19.68
CA MET A 1 40.70 30.51 18.66
C MET A 1 39.67 29.37 18.59
N THR A 2 39.14 28.90 19.73
CA THR A 2 38.17 27.78 19.78
C THR A 2 36.74 28.14 19.35
N LEU A 3 36.23 29.33 19.69
CA LEU A 3 34.87 29.76 19.31
C LEU A 3 34.66 29.79 17.79
N ASN A 4 35.64 30.25 17.01
CA ASN A 4 35.52 30.32 15.56
C ASN A 4 35.37 28.92 14.94
N VAL A 5 36.11 27.94 15.45
CA VAL A 5 36.03 26.54 14.97
C VAL A 5 34.66 25.93 15.30
N VAL A 6 34.16 26.16 16.51
CA VAL A 6 32.83 25.67 16.92
C VAL A 6 31.72 26.33 16.10
N LEU A 7 31.83 27.64 15.83
CA LEU A 7 30.87 28.38 15.01
C LEU A 7 30.85 27.85 13.57
N VAL A 8 32.02 27.65 12.96
CA VAL A 8 32.12 27.09 11.59
C VAL A 8 31.58 25.67 11.55
N GLY A 9 31.88 24.84 12.55
CA GLY A 9 31.35 23.47 12.66
C GLY A 9 29.83 23.43 12.74
N MET A 10 29.22 24.28 13.57
CA MET A 10 27.75 24.36 13.69
C MET A 10 27.09 24.81 12.38
N VAL A 11 27.67 25.81 11.70
CA VAL A 11 27.15 26.30 10.41
C VAL A 11 27.29 25.23 9.32
N VAL A 12 28.42 24.52 9.27
CA VAL A 12 28.65 23.43 8.30
C VAL A 12 27.66 22.29 8.51
N VAL A 13 27.43 21.87 9.75
CA VAL A 13 26.50 20.77 10.05
C VAL A 13 25.07 21.18 9.69
N PHE A 14 24.65 22.38 10.06
CA PHE A 14 23.34 22.90 9.70
C PHE A 14 23.19 23.02 8.18
N GLY A 15 24.19 23.56 7.49
CA GLY A 15 24.24 23.68 6.04
C GLY A 15 24.16 22.32 5.34
N ALA A 16 24.89 21.31 5.82
CA ALA A 16 24.86 19.96 5.27
C ALA A 16 23.46 19.31 5.38
N LEU A 17 22.77 19.50 6.51
CA LEU A 17 21.40 19.00 6.70
C LEU A 17 20.39 19.67 5.76
N VAL A 18 20.48 21.00 5.62
CA VAL A 18 19.64 21.76 4.69
C VAL A 18 19.90 21.35 3.26
N LEU A 19 21.17 21.23 2.87
CA LEU A 19 21.58 20.87 1.52
C LEU A 19 21.08 19.47 1.15
N LEU A 20 21.21 18.49 2.04
CA LEU A 20 20.69 17.13 1.83
C LEU A 20 19.18 17.12 1.63
N THR A 21 18.45 17.87 2.46
CA THR A 21 16.99 18.01 2.33
C THR A 21 16.59 18.66 1.00
N LEU A 22 17.35 19.65 0.54
CA LEU A 22 17.14 20.32 -0.74
C LEU A 22 17.29 19.35 -1.91
N PHE A 23 18.33 18.50 -1.91
CA PHE A 23 18.52 17.49 -2.95
C PHE A 23 17.35 16.51 -3.03
N ILE A 24 16.88 15.99 -1.88
CA ILE A 24 15.73 15.08 -1.83
C ILE A 24 14.48 15.76 -2.39
N LYS A 25 14.25 17.03 -2.02
CA LYS A 25 13.14 17.83 -2.56
C LYS A 25 13.26 18.09 -4.06
N LEU A 26 14.47 18.31 -4.56
CA LEU A 26 14.72 18.53 -5.97
C LEU A 26 14.45 17.26 -6.77
N TYR A 27 14.96 16.10 -6.35
CA TYR A 27 14.62 14.80 -6.94
C TYR A 27 13.11 14.52 -6.91
N SER A 28 12.44 14.79 -5.79
CA SER A 28 10.98 14.66 -5.66
C SER A 28 10.21 15.64 -6.57
N SER A 29 10.73 16.84 -6.78
CA SER A 29 10.13 17.83 -7.70
C SER A 29 10.36 17.46 -9.16
N ILE A 30 11.54 16.95 -9.53
CA ILE A 30 11.83 16.49 -10.90
C ILE A 30 10.92 15.30 -11.25
N ILE A 31 10.78 14.30 -10.37
CA ILE A 31 9.93 13.14 -10.64
C ILE A 31 8.44 13.49 -10.68
N SER A 32 7.97 14.41 -9.83
CA SER A 32 6.58 14.87 -9.84
C SER A 32 6.24 15.80 -11.02
N ARG A 33 7.24 16.52 -11.55
CA ARG A 33 7.08 17.24 -12.83
C ARG A 33 6.99 16.29 -14.02
N PHE A 34 7.63 15.12 -13.96
CA PHE A 34 7.53 14.10 -15.02
C PHE A 34 6.24 13.26 -14.92
N SER A 35 5.68 13.07 -13.72
CA SER A 35 4.43 12.32 -13.53
C SER A 35 3.15 13.15 -13.69
N LYS A 36 3.26 14.46 -13.98
CA LYS A 36 2.11 15.34 -14.22
C LYS A 36 1.57 15.20 -15.65
N THR A 37 1.18 13.98 -16.03
CA THR A 37 0.30 13.74 -17.19
C THR A 37 -0.93 12.96 -16.72
N LYS A 38 -2.10 13.61 -16.88
CA LYS A 38 -3.50 13.23 -16.57
C LYS A 38 -4.00 13.61 -15.16
N ASN A 39 -4.52 14.84 -15.00
CA ASN A 39 -5.95 15.30 -15.14
C ASN A 39 -6.90 14.56 -14.18
N SER A 40 -7.54 15.21 -13.20
CA SER A 40 -8.50 16.34 -13.22
C SER A 40 -9.74 16.12 -14.07
N SER A 41 -10.88 16.14 -13.37
CA SER A 41 -12.24 16.52 -13.75
C SER A 41 -13.19 15.52 -14.43
N ASP A 42 -14.40 15.51 -13.86
CA ASP A 42 -15.73 15.33 -14.45
C ASP A 42 -16.14 13.94 -14.98
N ILE A 43 -17.22 13.38 -14.44
CA ILE A 43 -18.55 13.29 -15.10
C ILE A 43 -19.57 12.90 -14.02
N ASN A 44 -20.39 13.87 -13.60
CA ASN A 44 -21.76 13.58 -13.17
C ASN A 44 -22.59 13.54 -14.46
N ASP A 45 -23.26 12.44 -14.77
CA ASP A 45 -24.52 12.57 -15.49
C ASP A 45 -25.49 11.44 -15.18
N ASN A 46 -26.74 11.87 -15.02
CA ASN A 46 -27.89 11.07 -14.63
C ASN A 46 -28.61 10.66 -15.91
N ASP A 47 -28.94 9.38 -16.10
CA ASP A 47 -30.16 9.05 -16.86
C ASP A 47 -30.76 7.69 -16.48
N ASN A 48 -31.82 7.77 -15.68
CA ASN A 48 -33.12 7.12 -15.83
C ASN A 48 -33.24 5.78 -16.60
N VAL A 49 -33.53 4.69 -15.88
CA VAL A 49 -34.72 3.83 -16.11
C VAL A 49 -35.13 3.15 -14.78
N PRO A 50 -36.43 3.09 -14.39
CA PRO A 50 -36.87 2.78 -13.04
C PRO A 50 -37.20 1.30 -12.79
N ARG A 51 -37.01 0.90 -11.53
CA ARG A 51 -37.80 -0.07 -10.72
C ARG A 51 -38.32 -1.33 -11.43
N LYS A 52 -37.74 -2.48 -11.08
CA LYS A 52 -38.53 -3.66 -10.68
C LYS A 52 -37.74 -4.55 -9.72
N GLU A 53 -38.35 -4.75 -8.56
CA GLU A 53 -37.99 -5.69 -7.51
C GLU A 53 -37.83 -7.11 -8.08
N THR A 54 -36.72 -7.78 -7.78
CA THR A 54 -36.69 -9.24 -7.52
C THR A 54 -35.39 -9.55 -6.79
N VAL A 55 -35.52 -9.88 -5.51
CA VAL A 55 -34.49 -10.59 -4.74
C VAL A 55 -34.14 -11.86 -5.51
N LYS A 56 -32.93 -11.90 -6.06
CA LYS A 56 -32.34 -13.14 -6.57
C LYS A 56 -30.86 -13.16 -6.21
N ASN A 57 -30.57 -13.79 -5.07
CA ASN A 57 -29.36 -14.58 -4.91
C ASN A 57 -29.11 -15.32 -6.24
N THR A 58 -28.04 -14.99 -6.97
CA THR A 58 -27.31 -15.90 -7.87
C THR A 58 -26.21 -15.13 -8.60
N GLY A 59 -25.00 -15.68 -8.58
CA GLY A 59 -23.96 -15.42 -9.58
C GLY A 59 -22.69 -14.81 -9.00
N ILE A 60 -22.05 -15.41 -7.98
CA ILE A 60 -21.02 -16.45 -8.23
C ILE A 60 -20.98 -16.91 -9.69
N ASN A 61 -20.39 -16.10 -10.56
CA ASN A 61 -19.88 -16.52 -11.86
C ASN A 61 -18.75 -15.57 -12.29
N SER A 62 -17.58 -15.79 -11.72
CA SER A 62 -16.38 -15.84 -12.56
C SER A 62 -15.56 -17.02 -12.08
N ALA A 63 -16.03 -18.20 -12.47
CA ALA A 63 -15.19 -19.37 -12.59
C ALA A 63 -13.97 -19.03 -13.47
N ASN A 64 -12.87 -19.70 -13.18
CA ASN A 64 -11.65 -19.79 -13.97
C ASN A 64 -10.64 -18.64 -13.82
N SER A 65 -10.17 -18.45 -12.60
CA SER A 65 -8.72 -18.27 -12.40
C SER A 65 -8.37 -18.83 -11.03
N SER A 66 -8.14 -20.14 -10.94
CA SER A 66 -7.34 -20.70 -9.85
C SER A 66 -5.89 -20.34 -10.16
N PRO A 67 -5.27 -19.39 -9.43
CA PRO A 67 -3.83 -19.30 -9.45
C PRO A 67 -3.36 -20.42 -8.51
N GLN A 68 -2.96 -21.55 -9.08
CA GLN A 68 -2.04 -22.46 -8.41
C GLN A 68 -2.54 -23.15 -7.12
N GLY A 69 -3.78 -23.67 -7.10
CA GLY A 69 -4.23 -24.56 -6.01
C GLY A 69 -4.67 -23.85 -4.72
N ILE A 70 -5.16 -22.61 -4.85
CA ILE A 70 -5.69 -21.83 -3.74
C ILE A 70 -7.21 -22.01 -3.65
N ASN A 71 -7.69 -22.40 -2.47
CA ASN A 71 -9.12 -22.61 -2.21
C ASN A 71 -9.91 -21.30 -2.30
N PRO A 72 -11.16 -21.32 -2.82
CA PRO A 72 -12.02 -20.15 -2.92
C PRO A 72 -12.33 -19.52 -1.55
N GLU A 73 -12.43 -20.33 -0.50
CA GLU A 73 -12.63 -19.87 0.88
C GLU A 73 -11.48 -18.97 1.36
N LEU A 74 -10.24 -19.34 1.02
CA LEU A 74 -9.06 -18.57 1.38
C LEU A 74 -9.04 -17.21 0.65
N ILE A 75 -9.45 -17.20 -0.60
CA ILE A 75 -9.56 -15.97 -1.40
C ILE A 75 -10.62 -15.04 -0.80
N ALA A 76 -11.77 -15.58 -0.37
CA ALA A 76 -12.81 -14.82 0.30
C ALA A 76 -12.35 -14.27 1.66
N ALA A 77 -11.70 -15.09 2.48
CA ALA A 77 -11.17 -14.68 3.78
C ALA A 77 -10.10 -13.57 3.64
N ILE A 78 -9.16 -13.73 2.68
CA ILE A 78 -8.15 -12.70 2.39
C ILE A 78 -8.82 -11.41 1.93
N THR A 79 -9.80 -11.51 1.02
CA THR A 79 -10.52 -10.33 0.51
C THR A 79 -11.26 -9.62 1.63
N ALA A 80 -11.96 -10.35 2.49
CA ALA A 80 -12.66 -9.79 3.65
C ALA A 80 -11.70 -9.12 4.65
N ALA A 81 -10.56 -9.76 4.95
CA ALA A 81 -9.55 -9.18 5.84
C ALA A 81 -8.95 -7.88 5.26
N VAL A 82 -8.71 -7.82 3.96
CA VAL A 82 -8.22 -6.60 3.29
C VAL A 82 -9.27 -5.50 3.33
N VAL A 83 -10.54 -5.80 3.04
CA VAL A 83 -11.65 -4.83 3.15
C VAL A 83 -11.78 -4.30 4.57
N ALA A 84 -11.65 -5.17 5.58
CA ALA A 84 -11.67 -4.78 6.98
C ALA A 84 -10.48 -3.87 7.35
N ALA A 85 -9.26 -4.21 6.91
CA ALA A 85 -8.06 -3.40 7.15
C ALA A 85 -8.12 -2.03 6.45
N MET A 86 -8.83 -1.93 5.33
CA MET A 86 -9.01 -0.69 4.57
C MET A 86 -10.19 0.17 5.06
N GLY A 87 -10.81 -0.17 6.19
CA GLY A 87 -11.88 0.65 6.78
C GLY A 87 -13.27 0.41 6.18
N GLY A 88 -13.51 -0.75 5.57
CA GLY A 88 -14.88 -1.22 5.26
C GLY A 88 -15.57 -0.57 4.07
N SER A 89 -14.92 0.32 3.32
CA SER A 89 -15.49 0.85 2.07
C SER A 89 -15.36 -0.21 0.96
N GLY A 90 -16.36 -1.10 0.90
CA GLY A 90 -16.38 -2.30 0.05
C GLY A 90 -16.67 -2.05 -1.44
N THR A 91 -16.66 -0.82 -1.91
CA THR A 91 -17.11 -0.46 -3.27
C THR A 91 -15.93 0.06 -4.09
N GLY A 92 -15.11 -0.86 -4.62
CA GLY A 92 -14.02 -0.51 -5.54
C GLY A 92 -12.80 -1.43 -5.52
N PHE A 93 -12.74 -2.41 -4.62
CA PHE A 93 -11.58 -3.30 -4.50
C PHE A 93 -11.74 -4.58 -5.34
N ARG A 94 -10.76 -4.87 -6.21
CA ARG A 94 -10.69 -6.13 -6.98
C ARG A 94 -9.29 -6.73 -6.89
N VAL A 95 -9.20 -7.98 -6.44
CA VAL A 95 -7.93 -8.72 -6.36
C VAL A 95 -7.53 -9.21 -7.76
N ARG A 96 -6.35 -8.80 -8.25
CA ARG A 96 -5.85 -9.15 -9.60
C ARG A 96 -5.03 -10.44 -9.63
N SER A 97 -4.27 -10.72 -8.59
CA SER A 97 -3.38 -11.89 -8.51
C SER A 97 -3.10 -12.24 -7.06
N ILE A 98 -3.18 -13.53 -6.73
CA ILE A 98 -2.75 -14.07 -5.43
C ILE A 98 -1.70 -15.13 -5.75
N LYS A 99 -0.48 -14.94 -5.26
CA LYS A 99 0.61 -15.91 -5.40
C LYS A 99 1.19 -16.17 -4.02
N ARG A 100 1.25 -17.44 -3.63
CA ARG A 100 1.96 -17.84 -2.42
C ARG A 100 3.46 -17.71 -2.69
N ILE A 101 4.11 -16.78 -2.00
CA ILE A 101 5.57 -16.74 -1.95
C ILE A 101 6.05 -17.86 -1.02
N GLY A 102 7.15 -18.53 -1.39
CA GLY A 102 7.79 -19.51 -0.52
C GLY A 102 8.26 -18.87 0.78
N HIS A 103 8.74 -19.69 1.71
CA HIS A 103 9.30 -19.21 2.98
C HIS A 103 10.65 -18.52 2.74
N THR A 104 10.62 -17.28 2.26
CA THR A 104 11.78 -16.43 1.98
C THR A 104 12.14 -15.54 3.16
N THR A 105 11.60 -15.81 4.35
CA THR A 105 11.94 -15.05 5.54
C THR A 105 13.34 -15.40 5.98
N PRO A 106 14.25 -14.43 6.13
CA PRO A 106 15.61 -14.70 6.58
C PRO A 106 15.59 -15.25 8.01
N VAL A 107 16.60 -16.07 8.35
CA VAL A 107 16.65 -16.82 9.62
C VAL A 107 16.50 -15.92 10.85
N TRP A 108 17.03 -14.69 10.82
CA TRP A 108 16.88 -13.72 11.91
C TRP A 108 15.42 -13.27 12.14
N ASN A 109 14.60 -13.19 11.08
CA ASN A 109 13.19 -12.82 11.20
C ASN A 109 12.37 -13.96 11.82
N VAL A 110 12.79 -15.20 11.58
CA VAL A 110 12.17 -16.39 12.21
C VAL A 110 12.60 -16.48 13.68
N ALA A 111 13.90 -16.32 13.97
CA ALA A 111 14.44 -16.36 15.31
C ALA A 111 13.80 -15.31 16.23
N GLY A 112 13.73 -14.03 15.80
CA GLY A 112 13.13 -12.97 16.60
C GLY A 112 11.64 -13.18 16.90
N ARG A 113 10.87 -13.76 15.97
CA ARG A 113 9.45 -14.10 16.21
C ARG A 113 9.32 -15.21 17.24
N ASN A 114 10.16 -16.24 17.15
CA ASN A 114 10.16 -17.32 18.14
C ASN A 114 10.55 -16.80 19.52
N GLU A 115 11.58 -15.98 19.62
CA GLU A 115 11.97 -15.33 20.89
C GLU A 115 10.84 -14.49 21.47
N TYR A 116 10.15 -13.69 20.65
CA TYR A 116 9.01 -12.89 21.11
C TYR A 116 7.87 -13.77 21.64
N ILE A 117 7.56 -14.88 20.97
CA ILE A 117 6.52 -15.82 21.41
C ILE A 117 6.95 -16.51 22.70
N LEU A 118 8.20 -16.97 22.81
CA LEU A 118 8.74 -17.62 24.01
C LEU A 118 8.86 -16.68 25.21
N THR A 119 9.05 -15.39 24.98
CA THR A 119 9.13 -14.37 26.05
C THR A 119 7.75 -13.90 26.53
N ARG A 120 6.70 -14.16 25.74
CA ARG A 120 5.32 -13.74 26.02
C ARG A 120 4.42 -14.88 26.49
N LEU A 121 4.93 -16.11 26.52
CA LEU A 121 4.37 -17.25 27.28
C LEU A 121 4.97 -17.29 28.68
#